data_AF-A0A1E1W9G8-F1
#
_entry.id   AF-A0A1E1W9G8-F1
#
_cell.length_a   1.000
_cell.length_b   1.000
_cell.length_c   1.000
_cell.angle_alpha   90.00
_cell.angle_beta   90.00
_cell.angle_gamma   90.00
#
_symmetry.space_group_name_H-M   'P 1'
#
loop_
_entity.id
_entity.type
_entity.pdbx_description
1 polymer ?
#
loop_
_entity_poly.entity_id
_entity_poly.type
_entity_poly.pdbx_seq_one_letter_code
_entity_poly.pdbx_strand_id
1 'polypeptide(L)'
;PVHTRVYMASWRQLPLYFGTAIYAFEGIGLVLPLKNEMRRPELFQKPLGVLNVGMVFVGMIFITVGFLGYLKWGEDVAGSLTLNLRPGHVLSNVVQGLIALAMLFTYPLQFYVPVDITWPAIANKYAATSPVAKELGYRAVLVLITFVLAESIPQLGLFISLVGAVSSTALALVFPPLIEMVSTSQKPGGIPVLMAIKDTVIILLGIFIFITGTYESIASIVKAFQE
;
A
#
# COMPACT_ATOMS: atom_id res chain seq x y z
N PRO A 1 11.68 19.00 -22.76
CA PRO A 1 10.54 19.72 -23.37
C PRO A 1 9.27 18.89 -23.24
N VAL A 2 8.08 19.47 -23.02
CA VAL A 2 6.85 18.68 -22.76
C VAL A 2 6.45 17.82 -23.98
N HIS A 3 6.81 18.26 -25.19
CA HIS A 3 6.56 17.52 -26.43
C HIS A 3 7.39 16.23 -26.60
N THR A 4 8.41 15.99 -25.77
CA THR A 4 9.22 14.75 -25.81
C THR A 4 8.74 13.69 -24.81
N ARG A 5 7.59 13.89 -24.17
CA ARG A 5 7.05 12.95 -23.16
C ARG A 5 6.29 11.81 -23.83
N VAL A 6 6.50 10.60 -23.34
CA VAL A 6 5.80 9.40 -23.83
C VAL A 6 4.51 9.27 -23.02
N TYR A 7 3.36 9.50 -23.66
CA TYR A 7 2.08 9.48 -22.94
C TYR A 7 1.51 8.07 -22.71
N MET A 8 2.03 7.06 -23.42
CA MET A 8 1.55 5.68 -23.35
C MET A 8 2.63 4.78 -22.75
N ALA A 9 2.32 4.15 -21.62
CA ALA A 9 3.20 3.19 -21.00
C ALA A 9 3.40 1.93 -21.86
N SER A 10 4.57 1.31 -21.75
CA SER A 10 4.83 0.03 -22.41
C SER A 10 4.11 -1.12 -21.69
N TRP A 11 3.84 -2.21 -22.41
CA TRP A 11 3.17 -3.40 -21.85
C TRP A 11 3.86 -3.99 -20.62
N ARG A 12 5.19 -3.87 -20.51
CA ARG A 12 5.99 -4.31 -19.36
C ARG A 12 5.84 -3.42 -18.13
N GLN A 13 5.53 -2.14 -18.33
CA GLN A 13 5.33 -1.19 -17.22
C GLN A 13 3.93 -1.29 -16.62
N LEU A 14 2.96 -1.88 -17.32
CA LEU A 14 1.59 -2.00 -16.83
C LEU A 14 1.48 -2.83 -15.54
N PRO A 15 2.07 -4.05 -15.41
CA PRO A 15 2.06 -4.78 -14.15
C PRO A 15 2.71 -4.01 -13.00
N LEU A 16 3.83 -3.31 -13.27
CA LEU A 16 4.53 -2.52 -12.26
C LEU A 16 3.67 -1.35 -11.77
N TYR A 17 2.96 -0.68 -12.69
CA TYR A 17 1.99 0.36 -12.40
C TYR A 17 0.83 -0.16 -11.57
N PHE A 18 0.22 -1.30 -11.96
CA PHE A 18 -0.90 -1.87 -11.21
C PHE A 18 -0.50 -2.21 -9.76
N GLY A 19 0.66 -2.83 -9.55
CA GLY A 19 1.16 -3.10 -8.20
C GLY A 19 1.33 -1.81 -7.38
N THR A 20 1.93 -0.78 -7.98
CA THR A 20 2.13 0.53 -7.33
C THR A 20 0.81 1.24 -7.04
N ALA A 21 -0.15 1.20 -7.97
CA ALA A 21 -1.45 1.84 -7.83
C ALA A 21 -2.30 1.16 -6.76
N ILE A 22 -2.32 -0.17 -6.72
CA ILE A 22 -3.01 -0.92 -5.66
C ILE A 22 -2.38 -0.60 -4.30
N TYR A 23 -1.04 -0.62 -4.21
CA TYR A 23 -0.34 -0.23 -2.98
C TYR A 23 -0.65 1.20 -2.54
N ALA A 24 -0.78 2.15 -3.47
CA ALA A 24 -1.09 3.54 -3.14
C ALA A 24 -2.46 3.70 -2.44
N PHE A 25 -3.42 2.83 -2.75
CA PHE A 25 -4.73 2.78 -2.12
C PHE A 25 -4.82 1.75 -0.98
N GLU A 26 -3.70 1.19 -0.55
CA GLU A 26 -3.64 0.26 0.58
C GLU A 26 -3.89 1.02 1.89
N GLY A 27 -5.04 0.77 2.50
CA GLY A 27 -5.40 1.31 3.82
C GLY A 27 -6.34 0.41 4.60
N ILE A 28 -6.59 -0.81 4.13
CA ILE A 28 -7.67 -1.67 4.62
C ILE A 28 -7.47 -2.06 6.08
N GLY A 29 -6.23 -2.21 6.55
CA GLY A 29 -5.92 -2.50 7.95
C GLY A 29 -6.38 -1.41 8.92
N LEU A 30 -6.46 -0.15 8.48
CA LEU A 30 -6.90 0.98 9.30
C LEU A 30 -8.40 1.25 9.19
N VAL A 31 -9.09 0.65 8.22
CA VAL A 31 -10.51 0.91 7.97
C VAL A 31 -11.39 0.55 9.17
N LEU A 32 -11.17 -0.62 9.78
CA LEU A 32 -11.97 -1.08 10.92
C LEU A 32 -11.65 -0.30 12.20
N PRO A 33 -10.38 -0.13 12.62
CA PRO A 33 -10.05 0.72 13.76
C PRO A 33 -10.59 2.14 13.60
N LEU A 34 -10.41 2.76 12.42
CA LEU A 34 -10.92 4.10 12.16
C LEU A 34 -12.45 4.17 12.29
N LYS A 35 -13.18 3.20 11.72
CA LYS A 35 -14.64 3.14 11.85
C LYS A 35 -15.08 2.99 13.32
N ASN A 36 -14.36 2.21 14.12
CA ASN A 36 -14.68 1.99 15.53
C ASN A 36 -14.45 3.25 16.39
N GLU A 37 -13.45 4.06 16.04
CA GLU A 37 -13.13 5.31 16.74
C GLU A 37 -14.01 6.51 16.30
N MET A 38 -14.86 6.33 15.29
CA MET A 38 -15.78 7.40 14.87
C MET A 38 -16.92 7.59 15.86
N ARG A 39 -17.24 8.85 16.17
CA ARG A 39 -18.45 9.21 16.94
C ARG A 39 -19.75 8.69 16.30
N ARG A 40 -19.79 8.55 14.97
CA ARG A 40 -20.93 8.06 14.18
C ARG A 40 -20.47 7.04 13.13
N PRO A 41 -20.19 5.78 13.53
CA PRO A 41 -19.66 4.73 12.64
C PRO A 41 -20.56 4.42 11.44
N GLU A 42 -21.87 4.63 11.56
CA GLU A 42 -22.87 4.43 10.52
C GLU A 42 -22.71 5.35 9.31
N LEU A 43 -21.99 6.47 9.47
CA LEU A 43 -21.69 7.40 8.38
C LEU A 43 -20.46 6.99 7.55
N PHE A 44 -19.68 6.00 8.00
CA PHE A 44 -18.42 5.64 7.37
C PHE A 44 -18.61 5.12 5.93
N GLN A 45 -19.61 4.25 5.71
CA GLN A 45 -19.85 3.55 4.45
C GLN A 45 -20.98 4.17 3.61
N LYS A 46 -21.54 5.32 4.01
CA LYS A 46 -22.56 6.00 3.19
C LYS A 46 -21.97 6.42 1.83
N PRO A 47 -22.78 6.63 0.78
CA PRO A 47 -22.28 7.05 -0.53
C PRO A 47 -21.40 8.30 -0.49
N LEU A 48 -21.76 9.29 0.32
CA LEU A 48 -20.94 10.48 0.66
C LEU A 48 -20.35 10.39 2.07
N GLY A 49 -20.05 9.16 2.51
CA GLY A 49 -19.45 8.86 3.79
C GLY A 49 -17.96 9.12 3.80
N VAL A 50 -17.36 8.98 4.99
CA VAL A 50 -15.94 9.29 5.23
C VAL A 50 -15.02 8.50 4.31
N LEU A 51 -15.30 7.22 4.07
CA LEU A 51 -14.48 6.38 3.20
C LEU A 51 -14.48 6.89 1.75
N ASN A 52 -15.66 7.06 1.14
CA ASN A 52 -15.75 7.43 -0.28
C ASN A 52 -15.21 8.84 -0.53
N VAL A 53 -15.53 9.81 0.33
CA VAL A 53 -15.01 11.18 0.22
C VAL A 53 -13.50 11.19 0.37
N GLY A 54 -12.96 10.45 1.34
CA GLY A 54 -11.52 10.30 1.54
C GLY A 54 -10.82 9.71 0.31
N MET A 55 -11.37 8.63 -0.26
CA MET A 55 -10.79 7.97 -1.43
C MET A 55 -10.80 8.85 -2.68
N VAL A 56 -11.88 9.60 -2.92
CA VAL A 56 -11.94 10.58 -4.03
C VAL A 56 -10.91 11.69 -3.84
N PHE A 57 -10.81 12.23 -2.62
CA PHE A 57 -9.85 13.29 -2.31
C PHE A 57 -8.39 12.82 -2.50
N VAL A 58 -8.04 11.66 -1.95
CA VAL A 58 -6.71 11.05 -2.11
C VAL A 58 -6.41 10.75 -3.59
N GLY A 59 -7.39 10.19 -4.31
CA GLY A 59 -7.25 9.92 -5.74
C GLY A 59 -6.95 11.17 -6.56
N MET A 60 -7.65 12.28 -6.28
CA MET A 60 -7.36 13.57 -6.93
C MET A 60 -5.94 14.04 -6.67
N ILE A 61 -5.44 13.90 -5.43
CA ILE A 61 -4.06 14.29 -5.08
C ILE A 61 -3.06 13.42 -5.85
N PHE A 62 -3.23 12.10 -5.83
CA PHE A 62 -2.31 11.18 -6.52
C PHE A 62 -2.25 11.42 -8.02
N ILE A 63 -3.40 11.57 -8.68
CA ILE A 63 -3.47 11.86 -10.11
C ILE A 63 -2.80 13.21 -10.41
N THR A 64 -3.13 14.26 -9.65
CA THR A 64 -2.60 15.61 -9.89
C THR A 64 -1.09 15.66 -9.70
N VAL A 65 -0.60 15.16 -8.55
CA VAL A 65 0.82 15.20 -8.19
C VAL A 65 1.63 14.27 -9.09
N GLY A 66 1.11 13.07 -9.38
CA GLY A 66 1.74 12.11 -10.30
C GLY A 66 1.86 12.66 -11.71
N PHE A 67 0.79 13.26 -12.23
CA PHE A 67 0.78 13.88 -13.57
C PHE A 67 1.75 15.05 -13.67
N LEU A 68 1.71 15.99 -12.71
CA LEU A 68 2.63 17.14 -12.70
C LEU A 68 4.09 16.71 -12.52
N GLY A 69 4.34 15.69 -11.69
CA GLY A 69 5.66 15.09 -11.51
C GLY A 69 6.21 14.51 -12.82
N TYR A 70 5.40 13.71 -13.53
CA TYR A 70 5.81 13.14 -14.82
C TYR A 70 6.00 14.23 -15.89
N LEU A 71 5.17 15.28 -15.93
CA LEU A 71 5.40 16.40 -16.85
C LEU A 71 6.75 17.07 -16.60
N LYS A 72 7.12 17.28 -15.33
CA LYS A 72 8.36 17.95 -14.95
C LYS A 72 9.60 17.13 -15.28
N TRP A 73 9.67 15.88 -14.84
CA TRP A 73 10.87 15.03 -14.94
C TRP A 73 10.83 14.04 -16.11
N GLY A 74 9.66 13.54 -16.50
CA GLY A 74 9.48 12.54 -17.56
C GLY A 74 10.06 11.19 -17.16
N GLU A 75 10.81 10.57 -18.08
CA GLU A 75 11.43 9.25 -17.86
C GLU A 75 12.49 9.26 -16.75
N ASP A 76 13.04 10.42 -16.40
CA ASP A 76 14.03 10.56 -15.31
C ASP A 76 13.38 10.60 -13.91
N VAL A 77 12.06 10.35 -13.80
CA VAL A 77 11.37 10.33 -12.51
C VAL A 77 11.85 9.13 -11.68
N ALA A 78 12.28 9.40 -10.45
CA ALA A 78 12.71 8.38 -9.51
C ALA A 78 11.50 7.74 -8.81
N GLY A 79 11.72 6.63 -8.10
CA GLY A 79 10.67 5.94 -7.33
C GLY A 79 10.00 6.79 -6.24
N SER A 80 10.61 7.92 -5.86
CA SER A 80 9.98 8.98 -5.07
C SER A 80 10.26 10.34 -5.69
N LEU A 81 9.23 11.18 -5.81
CA LEU A 81 9.35 12.55 -6.34
C LEU A 81 10.32 13.42 -5.52
N THR A 82 10.49 13.11 -4.23
CA THR A 82 11.42 13.85 -3.36
C THR A 82 12.88 13.69 -3.74
N LEU A 83 13.23 12.57 -4.38
CA LEU A 83 14.58 12.29 -4.85
C LEU A 83 14.93 13.10 -6.10
N ASN A 84 13.93 13.51 -6.88
CA ASN A 84 14.12 14.36 -8.05
C ASN A 84 14.26 15.86 -7.73
N LEU A 85 14.07 16.25 -6.47
CA LEU A 85 14.28 17.64 -6.03
C LEU A 85 15.78 17.95 -6.00
N ARG A 86 16.18 19.08 -6.60
CA ARG A 86 17.58 19.49 -6.66
C ARG A 86 18.08 19.91 -5.27
N PRO A 87 19.17 19.30 -4.76
CA PRO A 87 19.81 19.76 -3.53
C PRO A 87 20.30 21.20 -3.68
N GLY A 88 20.16 22.00 -2.62
CA GLY A 88 20.74 23.36 -2.54
C GLY A 88 19.73 24.50 -2.72
N HIS A 89 18.51 24.25 -3.18
CA HIS A 89 17.44 25.24 -3.10
C HIS A 89 16.74 25.16 -1.76
N VAL A 90 16.56 26.31 -1.09
CA VAL A 90 15.92 26.41 0.23
C VAL A 90 14.55 25.72 0.22
N LEU A 91 13.74 25.95 -0.81
CA LEU A 91 12.41 25.34 -0.94
C LEU A 91 12.47 23.80 -1.03
N SER A 92 13.42 23.25 -1.77
CA SER A 92 13.61 21.80 -1.90
C SER A 92 13.98 21.16 -0.56
N ASN A 93 14.90 21.80 0.18
CA ASN A 93 15.32 21.33 1.49
C ASN A 93 14.15 21.39 2.51
N VAL A 94 13.33 22.45 2.47
CA VAL A 94 12.15 22.58 3.32
C VAL A 94 11.14 21.47 3.02
N VAL A 95 10.84 21.21 1.74
CA VAL A 95 9.91 20.13 1.35
C VAL A 95 10.43 18.76 1.78
N GLN A 96 11.71 18.47 1.59
CA GLN A 96 12.32 17.22 2.04
C GLN A 96 12.26 17.08 3.56
N GLY A 97 12.53 18.16 4.32
CA GLY A 97 12.41 18.17 5.77
C GLY A 97 10.99 17.94 6.27
N LEU A 98 9.99 18.58 5.64
CA LEU A 98 8.58 18.36 5.98
C LEU A 98 8.13 16.94 5.68
N ILE A 99 8.59 16.34 4.57
CA ILE A 99 8.26 14.95 4.24
C ILE A 99 8.93 13.98 5.21
N ALA A 100 10.18 14.21 5.59
CA ALA A 100 10.85 13.42 6.63
C ALA A 100 10.10 13.47 7.97
N LEU A 101 9.64 14.67 8.37
CA LEU A 101 8.84 14.85 9.58
C LEU A 101 7.47 14.15 9.46
N ALA A 102 6.82 14.23 8.31
CA ALA A 102 5.56 13.52 8.06
C ALA A 102 5.74 11.99 8.15
N MET A 103 6.82 11.45 7.58
CA MET A 103 7.15 10.02 7.69
C MET A 103 7.41 9.61 9.14
N LEU A 104 8.12 10.42 9.92
CA LEU A 104 8.38 10.18 11.34
C LEU A 104 7.08 10.05 12.15
N PHE A 105 6.09 10.91 11.91
CA PHE A 105 4.80 10.84 12.59
C PHE A 105 3.88 9.73 12.06
N THR A 106 4.00 9.39 10.78
CA THR A 106 3.17 8.34 10.15
C THR A 106 3.62 6.94 10.56
N TYR A 107 4.90 6.75 10.83
CA TYR A 107 5.47 5.44 11.13
C TYR A 107 4.82 4.77 12.37
N PRO A 108 4.68 5.41 13.55
CA PRO A 108 3.95 4.82 14.67
C PRO A 108 2.49 4.49 14.38
N LEU A 109 1.80 5.32 13.58
CA LEU A 109 0.41 5.12 13.20
C LEU A 109 0.25 3.86 12.33
N GLN A 110 1.17 3.62 11.40
CA GLN A 110 1.17 2.40 10.58
C GLN A 110 1.49 1.15 11.41
N PHE A 111 2.37 1.27 12.41
CA PHE A 111 2.71 0.18 13.32
C PHE A 111 1.62 -0.17 14.34
N TYR A 112 0.62 0.69 14.53
CA TYR A 112 -0.50 0.45 15.42
C TYR A 112 -1.22 -0.86 15.09
N VAL A 113 -1.63 -1.05 13.83
CA VAL A 113 -2.43 -2.21 13.42
C VAL A 113 -1.66 -3.54 13.54
N PRO A 114 -0.43 -3.67 13.01
CA PRO A 114 0.35 -4.90 13.19
C PRO A 114 0.55 -5.25 14.65
N VAL A 115 0.90 -4.27 15.50
CA VAL A 115 1.13 -4.52 16.93
C VAL A 115 -0.16 -4.93 17.63
N ASP A 116 -1.27 -4.23 17.39
CA ASP A 116 -2.58 -4.53 18.01
C ASP A 116 -3.07 -5.95 17.67
N ILE A 117 -2.80 -6.43 16.45
CA ILE A 117 -3.19 -7.79 16.01
C ILE A 117 -2.23 -8.86 16.56
N THR A 118 -0.92 -8.63 16.50
CA THR A 118 0.09 -9.68 16.76
C THR A 118 0.52 -9.77 18.22
N TRP A 119 0.54 -8.65 18.94
CA TRP A 119 0.99 -8.60 20.32
C TRP A 119 0.14 -9.46 21.26
N PRO A 120 -1.21 -9.46 21.21
CA PRO A 120 -2.02 -10.30 22.09
C PRO A 120 -1.71 -11.79 21.94
N ALA A 121 -1.45 -12.26 20.71
CA ALA A 121 -1.09 -13.66 20.45
C ALA A 121 0.25 -14.05 21.08
N ILE A 122 1.22 -13.13 21.11
CA ILE A 122 2.54 -13.31 21.72
C ILE A 122 2.47 -13.14 23.24
N ALA A 123 1.72 -12.15 23.70
CA ALA A 123 1.58 -11.79 25.10
C ALA A 123 0.97 -12.93 25.91
N ASN A 124 -0.04 -13.63 25.36
CA ASN A 124 -0.65 -14.80 26.00
C ASN A 124 0.36 -15.92 26.31
N LYS A 125 1.48 -16.00 25.57
CA LYS A 125 2.52 -17.01 25.76
C LYS A 125 3.72 -16.51 26.55
N TYR A 126 4.04 -15.21 26.47
CA TYR A 126 5.32 -14.68 26.98
C TYR A 126 5.20 -13.46 27.92
N ALA A 127 4.05 -12.83 28.10
CA ALA A 127 3.91 -11.58 28.88
C ALA A 127 3.81 -11.76 30.40
N ALA A 128 3.97 -12.97 30.94
CA ALA A 128 3.82 -13.26 32.38
C ALA A 128 4.75 -12.48 33.33
N THR A 129 5.80 -11.84 32.80
CA THR A 129 6.75 -11.03 33.58
C THR A 129 7.11 -9.79 32.79
N SER A 130 6.98 -8.61 33.40
CA SER A 130 7.30 -7.29 32.79
C SER A 130 6.64 -7.07 31.42
N PRO A 131 5.30 -7.01 31.33
CA PRO A 131 4.57 -6.91 30.06
C PRO A 131 4.99 -5.69 29.22
N VAL A 132 5.20 -4.54 29.86
CA VAL A 132 5.61 -3.30 29.18
C VAL A 132 6.99 -3.42 28.53
N ALA A 133 7.97 -4.01 29.22
CA ALA A 133 9.31 -4.18 28.70
C ALA A 133 9.36 -5.15 27.51
N LYS A 134 8.56 -6.23 27.58
CA LYS A 134 8.45 -7.21 26.48
C LYS A 134 7.72 -6.65 25.28
N GLU A 135 6.70 -5.82 25.49
CA GLU A 135 6.00 -5.12 24.41
C GLU A 135 6.94 -4.15 23.71
N LEU A 136 7.71 -3.37 24.47
CA LEU A 136 8.71 -2.46 23.92
C LEU A 136 9.79 -3.21 23.16
N GLY A 137 10.27 -4.34 23.69
CA GLY A 137 11.21 -5.22 22.99
C GLY A 137 10.64 -5.75 21.68
N TYR A 138 9.38 -6.18 21.66
CA TYR A 138 8.70 -6.63 20.44
C TYR A 138 8.62 -5.52 19.40
N ARG A 139 8.19 -4.32 19.81
CA ARG A 139 8.16 -3.15 18.92
C ARG A 139 9.55 -2.83 18.39
N ALA A 140 10.59 -2.86 19.22
CA ALA A 140 11.98 -2.62 18.81
C ALA A 140 12.46 -3.64 17.77
N VAL A 141 12.11 -4.93 17.92
CA VAL A 141 12.42 -5.97 16.93
C VAL A 141 11.76 -5.68 15.60
N LEU A 142 10.48 -5.30 15.59
CA LEU A 142 9.78 -4.94 14.36
C LEU A 142 10.43 -3.74 13.65
N VAL A 143 10.83 -2.71 14.42
CA VAL A 143 11.55 -1.55 13.89
C VAL A 143 12.89 -1.96 13.28
N LEU A 144 13.66 -2.79 13.97
CA LEU A 144 14.93 -3.32 13.47
C LEU A 144 14.77 -4.10 12.17
N ILE A 145 13.72 -4.93 12.03
CA ILE A 145 13.42 -5.63 10.79
C ILE A 145 13.20 -4.62 9.64
N THR A 146 12.40 -3.59 9.87
CA THR A 146 12.18 -2.56 8.82
C THR A 146 13.43 -1.75 8.50
N PHE A 147 14.31 -1.52 9.48
CA PHE A 147 15.59 -0.86 9.27
C PHE A 147 16.52 -1.70 8.37
N VAL A 148 16.64 -3.01 8.65
CA VAL A 148 17.43 -3.93 7.82
C VAL A 148 16.88 -3.99 6.38
N LEU A 149 15.56 -4.04 6.22
CA LEU A 149 14.93 -4.00 4.90
C LEU A 149 15.23 -2.68 4.18
N ALA A 150 15.13 -1.54 4.86
CA ALA A 150 15.42 -0.23 4.28
C ALA A 150 16.86 -0.11 3.77
N GLU A 151 17.85 -0.65 4.51
CA GLU A 151 19.24 -0.68 4.08
C GLU A 151 19.48 -1.65 2.92
N SER A 152 18.73 -2.75 2.86
CA SER A 152 18.91 -3.80 1.86
C SER A 152 18.29 -3.49 0.50
N ILE A 153 17.36 -2.52 0.41
CA ILE A 153 16.56 -2.26 -0.79
C ILE A 153 17.09 -1.01 -1.53
N PRO A 154 17.81 -1.18 -2.67
CA PRO A 154 18.38 -0.04 -3.40
C PRO A 154 17.35 0.72 -4.25
N GLN A 155 16.25 0.06 -4.65
CA GLN A 155 15.24 0.62 -5.57
C GLN A 155 13.84 0.59 -4.94
N LEU A 156 13.48 1.69 -4.26
CA LEU A 156 12.21 1.84 -3.55
C LEU A 156 10.97 1.57 -4.44
N GLY A 157 10.97 2.06 -5.68
CA GLY A 157 9.84 1.91 -6.59
C GLY A 157 9.54 0.44 -6.95
N LEU A 158 10.59 -0.37 -7.16
CA LEU A 158 10.44 -1.79 -7.44
C LEU A 158 9.95 -2.56 -6.22
N PHE A 159 10.40 -2.17 -5.02
CA PHE A 159 9.92 -2.77 -3.78
C PHE A 159 8.45 -2.44 -3.51
N ILE A 160 8.04 -1.18 -3.71
CA ILE A 160 6.63 -0.77 -3.60
C ILE A 160 5.76 -1.59 -4.57
N SER A 161 6.21 -1.74 -5.81
CA SER A 161 5.50 -2.53 -6.81
C SER A 161 5.37 -4.01 -6.41
N LEU A 162 6.46 -4.60 -5.89
CA LEU A 162 6.46 -5.99 -5.40
C LEU A 162 5.50 -6.19 -4.22
N VAL A 163 5.58 -5.33 -3.21
CA VAL A 163 4.69 -5.42 -2.02
C VAL A 163 3.23 -5.25 -2.44
N GLY A 164 2.95 -4.31 -3.35
CA GLY A 164 1.62 -4.11 -3.92
C GLY A 164 1.12 -5.32 -4.70
N ALA A 165 1.94 -5.87 -5.59
CA ALA A 165 1.60 -7.03 -6.41
C ALA A 165 1.33 -8.27 -5.56
N VAL A 166 2.11 -8.50 -4.50
CA VAL A 166 1.99 -9.70 -3.65
C VAL A 166 0.94 -9.51 -2.56
N SER A 167 1.15 -8.54 -1.68
CA SER A 167 0.39 -8.41 -0.42
C SER A 167 -0.92 -7.65 -0.63
N SER A 168 -0.86 -6.47 -1.25
CA SER A 168 -2.04 -5.64 -1.46
C SER A 168 -3.03 -6.26 -2.43
N THR A 169 -2.56 -6.91 -3.50
CA THR A 169 -3.44 -7.65 -4.42
C THR A 169 -4.20 -8.77 -3.69
N ALA A 170 -3.54 -9.51 -2.80
CA ALA A 170 -4.21 -10.54 -2.01
C ALA A 170 -5.28 -9.93 -1.08
N LEU A 171 -4.93 -8.87 -0.35
CA LEU A 171 -5.82 -8.18 0.60
C LEU A 171 -6.97 -7.43 -0.05
N ALA A 172 -6.77 -6.83 -1.21
CA ALA A 172 -7.76 -6.00 -1.87
C ALA A 172 -8.62 -6.77 -2.90
N LEU A 173 -8.04 -7.71 -3.64
CA LEU A 173 -8.70 -8.37 -4.78
C LEU A 173 -8.99 -9.85 -4.56
N VAL A 174 -8.32 -10.53 -3.64
CA VAL A 174 -8.51 -11.98 -3.43
C VAL A 174 -9.35 -12.27 -2.20
N PHE A 175 -8.96 -11.75 -1.03
CA PHE A 175 -9.66 -12.04 0.22
C PHE A 175 -11.10 -11.52 0.28
N PRO A 176 -11.42 -10.26 -0.11
CA PRO A 176 -12.79 -9.76 0.02
C PRO A 176 -13.82 -10.55 -0.81
N PRO A 177 -13.59 -10.84 -2.11
CA PRO A 177 -14.53 -11.66 -2.89
C PRO A 177 -14.63 -13.10 -2.37
N LEU A 178 -13.53 -13.70 -1.90
CA LEU A 178 -13.57 -15.03 -1.28
C LEU A 178 -14.43 -15.05 -0.02
N ILE A 179 -14.28 -14.04 0.84
CA ILE A 179 -15.11 -13.89 2.04
C ILE A 179 -16.58 -13.67 1.67
N GLU A 180 -16.86 -12.87 0.63
CA GLU A 180 -18.22 -12.64 0.13
C GLU A 180 -18.88 -13.94 -0.35
N MET A 181 -18.16 -14.73 -1.17
CA MET A 181 -18.60 -16.04 -1.67
C MET A 181 -18.85 -17.04 -0.53
N VAL A 182 -17.92 -17.16 0.42
CA VAL A 182 -18.04 -18.10 1.56
C VAL A 182 -19.17 -17.67 2.50
N SER A 183 -19.31 -16.36 2.79
CA SER A 183 -20.38 -15.86 3.64
C SER A 183 -21.77 -16.03 3.01
N THR A 184 -21.86 -15.91 1.68
CA THR A 184 -23.13 -16.04 0.96
C THR A 184 -23.53 -17.50 0.73
N SER A 185 -22.56 -18.41 0.55
CA SER A 185 -22.85 -19.84 0.42
C SER A 185 -23.48 -20.44 1.68
N GLN A 186 -23.25 -19.83 2.85
CA GLN A 186 -23.87 -20.21 4.12
C GLN A 186 -25.33 -19.73 4.27
N LYS A 187 -25.83 -18.84 3.40
CA LYS A 187 -27.19 -18.32 3.48
C LYS A 187 -28.18 -19.23 2.71
N PRO A 188 -29.44 -19.36 3.19
CA PRO A 188 -30.48 -20.05 2.42
C PRO A 188 -30.73 -19.30 1.11
N GLY A 189 -30.48 -19.95 -0.03
CA GLY A 189 -30.63 -19.33 -1.36
C GLY A 189 -29.42 -19.51 -2.29
N GLY A 190 -28.29 -20.00 -1.77
CA GLY A 190 -27.08 -20.22 -2.56
C GLY A 190 -26.43 -18.91 -3.06
N ILE A 191 -25.34 -19.04 -3.82
CA ILE A 191 -24.63 -17.87 -4.36
C ILE A 191 -25.34 -17.40 -5.64
N PRO A 192 -25.77 -16.13 -5.75
CA PRO A 192 -26.29 -15.58 -6.99
C PRO A 192 -25.25 -15.69 -8.12
N VAL A 193 -25.67 -16.14 -9.31
CA VAL A 193 -24.76 -16.34 -10.45
C VAL A 193 -23.98 -15.06 -10.80
N LEU A 194 -24.64 -13.90 -10.78
CA LEU A 194 -23.99 -12.62 -11.06
C LEU A 194 -22.88 -12.30 -10.05
N MET A 195 -23.12 -12.60 -8.77
CA MET A 195 -22.13 -12.41 -7.71
C MET A 195 -20.95 -13.38 -7.90
N ALA A 196 -21.23 -14.66 -8.17
CA ALA A 196 -20.18 -15.65 -8.42
C ALA A 196 -19.30 -15.27 -9.62
N ILE A 197 -19.89 -14.77 -10.71
CA ILE A 197 -19.14 -14.30 -11.88
C ILE A 197 -18.29 -13.08 -11.51
N LYS A 198 -18.90 -12.07 -10.87
CA LYS A 198 -18.21 -10.85 -10.43
C LYS A 198 -16.99 -11.18 -9.54
N ASP A 199 -17.20 -11.99 -8.51
CA ASP A 199 -16.15 -12.38 -7.56
C ASP A 199 -15.05 -13.20 -8.22
N THR A 200 -15.43 -14.16 -9.08
CA THR A 200 -14.46 -14.96 -9.84
C THR A 200 -13.62 -14.09 -10.76
N VAL A 201 -14.21 -13.12 -11.47
CA VAL A 201 -13.48 -12.20 -12.34
C VAL A 201 -12.50 -11.34 -11.53
N ILE A 202 -12.90 -10.82 -10.36
CA ILE A 202 -12.02 -10.02 -9.50
C ILE A 202 -10.85 -10.88 -8.99
N ILE A 203 -11.11 -12.11 -8.54
CA ILE A 203 -10.07 -13.04 -8.07
C ILE A 203 -9.10 -13.39 -9.20
N LEU A 204 -9.60 -13.69 -10.41
CA LEU A 204 -8.75 -13.99 -11.57
C LEU A 204 -7.87 -12.79 -11.95
N LEU A 205 -8.42 -11.57 -11.92
CA LEU A 205 -7.66 -10.35 -12.12
C LEU A 205 -6.58 -10.18 -11.04
N GLY A 206 -6.92 -10.44 -9.77
CA GLY A 206 -5.96 -10.41 -8.67
C GLY A 206 -4.82 -11.41 -8.88
N ILE A 207 -5.12 -12.67 -9.23
CA ILE A 207 -4.10 -13.68 -9.52
C ILE A 207 -3.22 -13.26 -10.71
N PHE A 208 -3.81 -12.69 -11.75
CA PHE A 208 -3.05 -12.19 -12.90
C PHE A 208 -2.08 -11.07 -12.52
N ILE A 209 -2.54 -10.07 -11.75
CA ILE A 209 -1.71 -8.96 -11.27
C ILE A 209 -0.62 -9.48 -10.33
N PHE A 210 -0.94 -10.43 -9.45
CA PHE A 210 0.01 -11.07 -8.56
C PHE A 210 1.14 -11.74 -9.34
N ILE A 211 0.82 -12.59 -10.32
CA ILE A 211 1.83 -13.34 -11.09
C ILE A 211 2.69 -12.38 -11.91
N THR A 212 2.05 -11.51 -12.70
CA THR A 212 2.77 -10.62 -13.62
C THR A 212 3.56 -9.53 -12.89
N GLY A 213 2.97 -8.92 -11.86
CA GLY A 213 3.62 -7.90 -11.05
C GLY A 213 4.79 -8.44 -10.23
N THR A 214 4.65 -9.63 -9.65
CA THR A 214 5.75 -10.29 -8.91
C THR A 214 6.90 -10.64 -9.85
N TYR A 215 6.60 -11.23 -11.01
CA TYR A 215 7.62 -11.59 -11.99
C TYR A 215 8.41 -10.36 -12.47
N GLU A 216 7.72 -9.32 -12.95
CA GLU A 216 8.37 -8.11 -13.45
C GLU A 216 9.14 -7.35 -12.35
N SER A 217 8.60 -7.31 -11.13
CA SER A 217 9.29 -6.66 -9.99
C SER A 217 10.56 -7.41 -9.61
N ILE A 218 10.50 -8.74 -9.45
CA ILE A 218 11.68 -9.54 -9.11
C ILE A 218 12.72 -9.50 -10.23
N ALA A 219 12.31 -9.65 -11.50
CA ALA A 219 13.22 -9.57 -12.63
C ALA A 219 13.94 -8.20 -12.68
N SER A 220 13.21 -7.11 -12.43
CA SER A 220 13.78 -5.76 -12.38
C SER A 220 14.70 -5.56 -11.18
N ILE A 221 14.37 -6.12 -10.01
CA ILE A 221 15.21 -6.08 -8.81
C ILE A 221 16.53 -6.82 -9.06
N VAL A 222 16.47 -8.05 -9.56
CA VAL A 222 17.65 -8.86 -9.85
C VAL A 222 18.56 -8.15 -10.84
N LYS A 223 17.99 -7.56 -11.90
CA LYS A 223 18.74 -6.77 -12.86
C LYS A 223 19.41 -5.55 -12.19
N ALA A 224 18.68 -4.84 -11.34
CA ALA A 224 19.22 -3.67 -10.62
C ALA A 224 20.33 -4.00 -9.62
N PHE A 225 20.41 -5.24 -9.12
CA PHE A 225 21.52 -5.71 -8.28
C PHE A 225 22.73 -6.24 -9.07
N GLN A 226 22.57 -6.48 -10.37
CA GLN A 226 23.65 -6.92 -11.27
C GLN A 226 24.40 -5.76 -11.93
N GLU A 227 23.80 -4.57 -11.95
CA GLU A 227 24.39 -3.30 -12.40
C GLU A 227 25.11 -2.58 -11.23
#